data_AF-A0A142XQE5-F1
#
_entry.id   AF-A0A142XQE5-F1
#
_cell.length_a   1.000
_cell.length_b   1.000
_cell.length_c   1.000
_cell.angle_alpha   90.00
_cell.angle_beta   90.00
_cell.angle_gamma   90.00
#
_symmetry.space_group_name_H-M   'P 1'
#
loop_
_entity.id
_entity.type
_entity.pdbx_description
1 polymer ?
#
loop_
_entity_poly.entity_id
_entity_poly.type
_entity_poly.pdbx_seq_one_letter_code
_entity_poly.pdbx_strand_id
1 'polypeptide(L)'
;MTEPTSVQPSPPPAPVTEQPVASMIPPAILPLMRLLPPPPVGTILAPPEPMEPARRGWFVAQIWAEVRLAMRMYFDPRYRISRTAQVAFPLVGVLLALNYFLFSVWFSVAFVSPIAERLLDALVVLLGYRILIRELDRYRAVLDYLSRFNTR
;
A
#
# COMPACT_ATOMS: atom_id res chain seq x y z
N MET A 1 -42.19 -19.37 -45.77
CA MET A 1 -40.90 -19.96 -46.18
C MET A 1 -39.84 -18.95 -45.86
N THR A 2 -39.17 -19.13 -44.72
CA THR A 2 -38.12 -18.24 -44.21
C THR A 2 -36.95 -19.16 -43.84
N GLU A 3 -35.83 -19.00 -44.53
CA GLU A 3 -34.62 -19.80 -44.32
C GLU A 3 -33.95 -19.44 -42.99
N PRO A 4 -33.41 -20.43 -42.25
CA PRO A 4 -32.64 -20.18 -41.04
C PRO A 4 -31.22 -19.68 -41.38
N THR A 5 -30.92 -18.45 -41.00
CA THR A 5 -29.58 -17.85 -41.05
C THR A 5 -28.61 -18.67 -40.22
N SER A 6 -27.66 -19.34 -40.87
CA SER A 6 -26.57 -20.05 -40.20
C SER A 6 -25.57 -19.03 -39.64
N VAL A 7 -25.47 -18.94 -38.32
CA VAL A 7 -24.45 -18.14 -37.63
C VAL A 7 -23.11 -18.86 -37.73
N GLN A 8 -22.21 -18.33 -38.56
CA GLN A 8 -20.85 -18.82 -38.72
C GLN A 8 -20.03 -18.49 -37.46
N PRO A 9 -19.42 -19.48 -36.78
CA PRO A 9 -18.64 -19.24 -35.57
C PRO A 9 -17.35 -18.47 -35.88
N SER A 10 -17.10 -17.42 -35.09
CA SER A 10 -15.91 -16.57 -35.19
C SER A 10 -14.63 -17.39 -34.98
N PRO A 11 -13.56 -17.14 -35.77
CA PRO A 11 -12.28 -17.80 -35.58
C PRO A 11 -11.66 -17.43 -34.22
N PRO A 12 -10.88 -18.35 -33.60
CA PRO A 12 -10.21 -18.08 -32.34
C PRO A 12 -9.21 -16.93 -32.46
N PRO A 13 -9.05 -16.09 -31.42
CA PRO A 13 -8.04 -15.04 -31.41
C PRO A 13 -6.65 -15.65 -31.54
N ALA A 14 -5.86 -15.10 -32.47
CA ALA A 14 -4.47 -15.51 -32.65
C ALA A 14 -3.68 -15.39 -31.33
N PRO A 15 -2.71 -16.29 -31.07
CA PRO A 15 -1.85 -16.17 -29.89
C PRO A 15 -1.13 -14.82 -29.92
N VAL A 16 -1.37 -14.02 -28.88
CA VAL A 16 -0.65 -12.78 -28.63
C VAL A 16 0.82 -13.14 -28.49
N THR A 17 1.60 -12.83 -29.53
CA THR A 17 3.05 -12.94 -29.48
C THR A 17 3.51 -11.86 -28.51
N GLU A 18 3.78 -12.26 -27.26
CA GLU A 18 4.48 -11.43 -26.28
C GLU A 18 5.82 -11.03 -26.88
N GLN A 19 5.88 -9.86 -27.50
CA GLN A 19 7.15 -9.26 -27.89
C GLN A 19 7.93 -8.99 -26.60
N PRO A 20 9.09 -9.62 -26.38
CA PRO A 20 9.86 -9.39 -25.18
C PRO A 20 10.44 -7.98 -25.27
N VAL A 21 9.98 -7.08 -24.39
CA VAL A 21 10.54 -5.74 -24.13
C VAL A 21 11.96 -5.83 -23.51
N ALA A 22 12.64 -6.97 -23.67
CA ALA A 22 13.91 -7.30 -23.04
C ALA A 22 15.13 -6.61 -23.67
N SER A 23 14.95 -5.84 -24.75
CA SER A 23 16.08 -5.34 -25.55
C SER A 23 16.71 -4.03 -25.05
N MET A 24 16.30 -3.51 -23.89
CA MET A 24 16.84 -2.25 -23.34
C MET A 24 17.48 -2.39 -21.96
N ILE A 25 17.98 -3.59 -21.63
CA ILE A 25 18.78 -3.81 -20.42
C ILE A 25 20.26 -3.93 -20.83
N PRO A 26 21.16 -3.06 -20.34
CA PRO A 26 22.57 -3.12 -20.67
C PRO A 26 23.16 -4.50 -20.27
N PRO A 27 24.01 -5.12 -21.12
CA PRO A 27 24.45 -6.51 -20.99
C PRO A 27 25.32 -6.80 -19.75
N ALA A 28 25.70 -5.77 -18.99
CA ALA A 28 26.56 -5.90 -17.82
C ALA A 28 25.87 -6.47 -16.56
N ILE A 29 24.53 -6.56 -16.53
CA ILE A 29 23.77 -6.98 -15.33
C ILE A 29 23.34 -8.47 -15.39
N LEU A 30 23.40 -9.08 -16.57
CA LEU A 30 22.93 -10.45 -16.82
C LEU A 30 23.64 -11.58 -16.03
N PRO A 31 24.96 -11.55 -15.75
CA PRO A 31 25.58 -12.70 -15.07
C PRO A 31 25.20 -12.80 -13.58
N LEU A 32 24.71 -11.72 -12.96
CA LEU A 32 24.38 -11.72 -11.53
C LEU A 32 22.99 -12.32 -11.23
N MET A 33 22.04 -12.23 -12.17
CA MET A 33 20.71 -12.80 -11.99
C MET A 33 20.69 -14.34 -12.09
N ARG A 34 21.68 -14.94 -12.74
CA ARG A 34 21.74 -16.39 -12.97
C ARG A 34 22.20 -17.20 -11.75
N LEU A 35 22.70 -16.53 -10.73
CA LEU A 35 23.16 -17.12 -9.47
C LEU A 35 22.12 -17.07 -8.34
N LEU A 36 20.96 -16.45 -8.57
CA LEU A 36 19.89 -16.52 -7.60
C LEU A 36 19.18 -17.89 -7.70
N PRO A 37 19.03 -18.63 -6.60
CA PRO A 37 18.22 -19.83 -6.57
C PRO A 37 16.79 -19.49 -7.03
N PRO A 38 16.08 -20.41 -7.72
CA PRO A 38 14.70 -20.17 -8.11
C PRO A 38 13.90 -19.73 -6.89
N PRO A 39 13.15 -18.62 -6.96
CA PRO A 39 12.37 -18.13 -5.84
C PRO A 39 11.48 -19.28 -5.34
N PRO A 40 11.46 -19.59 -4.03
CA PRO A 40 10.62 -20.65 -3.50
C PRO A 40 9.19 -20.49 -4.03
N VAL A 41 8.61 -21.55 -4.58
CA VAL A 41 7.21 -21.55 -5.05
C VAL A 41 6.34 -21.11 -3.86
N GLY A 42 5.82 -19.87 -3.92
CA GLY A 42 5.17 -19.19 -2.78
C GLY A 42 5.77 -17.82 -2.38
N THR A 43 6.91 -17.42 -2.96
CA THR A 43 7.54 -16.09 -2.76
C THR A 43 7.22 -15.09 -3.87
N ILE A 44 6.23 -15.39 -4.70
CA ILE A 44 5.68 -14.37 -5.60
C ILE A 44 5.02 -13.34 -4.69
N LEU A 45 5.75 -12.26 -4.44
CA LEU A 45 5.22 -10.95 -4.10
C LEU A 45 4.35 -10.53 -5.29
N ALA A 46 3.21 -11.21 -5.50
CA ALA A 46 2.18 -10.70 -6.35
C ALA A 46 1.91 -9.29 -5.81
N PRO A 47 1.99 -8.24 -6.65
CA PRO A 47 1.55 -6.92 -6.23
C PRO A 47 0.22 -7.13 -5.53
N PRO A 48 0.06 -6.69 -4.26
CA PRO A 48 -1.15 -6.96 -3.51
C PRO A 48 -2.30 -6.50 -4.39
N GLU A 49 -3.12 -7.45 -4.88
CA GLU A 49 -4.32 -7.06 -5.59
C GLU A 49 -5.09 -6.21 -4.58
N PRO A 50 -5.42 -4.95 -4.92
CA PRO A 50 -6.20 -4.15 -4.02
C PRO A 50 -7.51 -4.90 -3.85
N MET A 51 -7.70 -5.54 -2.69
CA MET A 51 -9.02 -6.04 -2.29
C MET A 51 -9.90 -4.80 -2.36
N GLU A 52 -10.73 -4.71 -3.40
CA GLU A 52 -11.63 -3.58 -3.53
C GLU A 52 -12.43 -3.52 -2.22
N PRO A 53 -12.34 -2.41 -1.47
CA PRO A 53 -13.12 -2.29 -0.25
C PRO A 53 -14.58 -2.47 -0.67
N ALA A 54 -15.25 -3.46 -0.09
CA ALA A 54 -16.62 -3.83 -0.44
C ALA A 54 -17.46 -2.55 -0.54
N ARG A 55 -17.72 -2.13 -1.78
CA ARG A 55 -18.36 -0.85 -2.11
C ARG A 55 -19.82 -0.94 -1.71
N ARG A 56 -20.18 -0.62 -0.46
CA ARG A 56 -21.51 -0.19 0.03
C ARG A 56 -21.59 -0.48 1.54
N GLY A 57 -21.84 0.48 2.43
CA GLY A 57 -22.46 1.77 2.18
C GLY A 57 -22.36 2.80 3.29
N TRP A 58 -21.39 2.74 4.20
CA TRP A 58 -21.26 3.74 5.28
C TRP A 58 -19.79 4.16 5.44
N PHE A 59 -19.42 5.35 4.94
CA PHE A 59 -18.05 5.90 5.00
C PHE A 59 -17.45 5.87 6.42
N VAL A 60 -18.26 6.22 7.42
CA VAL A 60 -17.85 6.18 8.83
C VAL A 60 -17.54 4.75 9.29
N ALA A 61 -18.34 3.77 8.88
CA ALA A 61 -18.10 2.37 9.23
C ALA A 61 -16.80 1.85 8.59
N GLN A 62 -16.48 2.31 7.37
CA GLN A 62 -15.22 2.01 6.70
C GLN A 62 -14.02 2.61 7.47
N ILE A 63 -14.08 3.90 7.83
CA ILE A 63 -13.02 4.52 8.64
C ILE A 63 -12.87 3.77 9.97
N TRP A 64 -13.96 3.45 10.64
CA TRP A 64 -13.92 2.72 11.91
C TRP A 64 -13.28 1.34 11.75
N ALA A 65 -13.59 0.62 10.66
CA ALA A 65 -12.96 -0.65 10.35
C ALA A 65 -11.45 -0.51 10.09
N GLU A 66 -11.02 0.54 9.38
CA GLU A 66 -9.61 0.84 9.14
C GLU A 66 -8.86 1.21 10.44
N VAL A 67 -9.45 2.05 11.29
CA VAL A 67 -8.89 2.40 12.61
C VAL A 67 -8.77 1.16 13.48
N ARG A 68 -9.81 0.32 13.53
CA ARG A 68 -9.78 -0.94 14.28
C ARG A 68 -8.71 -1.89 13.73
N LEU A 69 -8.52 -1.95 12.42
CA LEU A 69 -7.48 -2.77 11.79
C LEU A 69 -6.07 -2.24 12.12
N ALA A 70 -5.87 -0.92 12.08
CA ALA A 70 -4.61 -0.27 12.46
C ALA A 70 -4.27 -0.51 13.93
N MET A 71 -5.27 -0.44 14.82
CA MET A 71 -5.09 -0.78 16.24
C MET A 71 -4.70 -2.25 16.41
N ARG A 72 -5.39 -3.16 15.72
CA ARG A 72 -5.04 -4.59 15.76
C ARG A 72 -3.62 -4.85 15.24
N MET A 73 -3.20 -4.15 14.18
CA MET A 73 -1.83 -4.22 13.65
C MET A 73 -0.80 -3.77 14.69
N TYR A 74 -1.08 -2.68 15.42
CA TYR A 74 -0.17 -2.18 16.45
C TYR A 74 0.00 -3.15 17.63
N PHE A 75 -1.09 -3.82 18.03
CA PHE A 75 -1.09 -4.77 19.15
C PHE A 75 -0.83 -6.23 18.75
N ASP A 76 -0.58 -6.54 17.48
CA ASP A 76 -0.26 -7.90 17.05
C ASP A 76 1.24 -8.18 17.27
N PRO A 77 1.65 -8.99 18.27
CA PRO A 77 3.05 -9.27 18.54
C PRO A 77 3.71 -10.09 17.41
N ARG A 78 2.93 -10.74 16.55
CA ARG A 78 3.45 -11.50 15.40
C ARG A 78 3.77 -10.59 14.22
N TYR A 79 3.19 -9.39 14.18
CA TYR A 79 3.42 -8.45 13.10
C TYR A 79 4.73 -7.68 13.31
N ARG A 80 5.66 -7.82 12.36
CA ARG A 80 6.91 -7.04 12.34
C ARG A 80 6.71 -5.78 11.51
N ILE A 81 6.47 -4.66 12.20
CA ILE A 81 6.38 -3.32 11.59
C ILE A 81 7.63 -3.04 10.73
N SER A 82 7.43 -2.45 9.55
CA SER A 82 8.52 -1.96 8.70
C SER A 82 9.52 -1.08 9.45
N ARG A 83 10.83 -1.22 9.20
CA ARG A 83 11.84 -0.27 9.73
C ARG A 83 11.50 1.18 9.38
N THR A 84 10.94 1.41 8.19
CA THR A 84 10.48 2.74 7.78
C THR A 84 9.36 3.24 8.69
N ALA A 85 8.36 2.41 9.00
CA ALA A 85 7.25 2.78 9.87
C ALA A 85 7.71 2.97 11.34
N GLN A 86 8.62 2.12 11.82
CA GLN A 86 9.23 2.25 13.16
C GLN A 86 9.92 3.60 13.36
N VAL A 87 10.57 4.13 12.33
CA VAL A 87 11.18 5.47 12.38
C VAL A 87 10.16 6.57 12.10
N ALA A 88 9.23 6.33 11.17
CA ALA A 88 8.30 7.35 10.72
C ALA A 88 7.26 7.73 11.78
N PHE A 89 6.72 6.78 12.56
CA PHE A 89 5.77 7.10 13.64
C PHE A 89 6.35 8.02 14.72
N PRO A 90 7.50 7.72 15.35
CA PRO A 90 8.09 8.64 16.31
C PRO A 90 8.52 9.95 15.65
N LEU A 91 9.00 9.91 14.40
CA LEU A 91 9.35 11.12 13.66
C LEU A 91 8.14 12.05 13.49
N VAL A 92 6.98 11.52 13.09
CA VAL A 92 5.72 12.28 12.99
C VAL A 92 5.34 12.88 14.35
N GLY A 93 5.46 12.12 15.44
CA GLY A 93 5.21 12.62 16.79
C GLY A 93 6.17 13.74 17.20
N VAL A 94 7.47 13.60 16.91
CA VAL A 94 8.48 14.63 17.15
C VAL A 94 8.21 15.87 16.32
N LEU A 95 7.81 15.73 15.05
CA LEU A 95 7.46 16.87 14.20
C LEU A 95 6.24 17.63 14.74
N LEU A 96 5.22 16.94 15.23
CA LEU A 96 4.05 17.58 15.85
C LEU A 96 4.44 18.33 17.13
N ALA A 97 5.25 17.71 17.99
CA ALA A 97 5.75 18.37 19.19
C ALA A 97 6.60 19.60 18.84
N LEU A 98 7.53 19.46 17.88
CA LEU A 98 8.39 20.56 17.43
C LEU A 98 7.57 21.67 16.79
N ASN A 99 6.51 21.34 16.03
CA ASN A 99 5.59 22.30 15.46
C ASN A 99 4.97 23.18 16.55
N TYR A 100 4.44 22.53 17.60
CA TYR A 100 3.88 23.23 18.75
C TYR A 100 4.90 24.15 19.42
N PHE A 101 6.11 23.67 19.72
CA PHE A 101 7.15 24.50 20.34
C PHE A 101 7.58 25.68 19.44
N LEU A 102 7.70 25.45 18.13
CA LEU A 102 8.11 26.47 17.17
C LEU A 102 7.12 27.63 17.12
N PHE A 103 5.82 27.35 17.02
CA PHE A 103 4.79 28.38 16.88
C PHE A 103 4.28 28.94 18.21
N SER A 104 4.28 28.13 19.28
CA SER A 104 3.83 28.56 20.61
C SER A 104 4.91 29.30 21.39
N VAL A 105 6.18 28.88 21.31
CA VAL A 105 7.27 29.41 22.15
C VAL A 105 8.17 30.38 21.40
N TRP A 106 8.57 30.07 20.16
CA TRP A 106 9.56 30.88 19.45
C TRP A 106 8.96 31.93 18.51
N PHE A 107 7.91 31.60 17.77
CA PHE A 107 7.34 32.47 16.73
C PHE A 107 5.86 32.78 16.97
N SER A 108 5.57 33.47 18.07
CA SER A 108 4.20 33.90 18.42
C SER A 108 3.80 35.19 17.71
N VAL A 109 3.47 35.09 16.42
CA VAL A 109 2.86 36.17 15.64
C VAL A 109 1.35 35.95 15.58
N ALA A 110 0.56 36.87 16.13
CA ALA A 110 -0.87 36.68 16.44
C ALA A 110 -1.74 36.12 15.29
N PHE A 111 -1.45 36.46 14.04
CA PHE A 111 -2.26 36.01 12.89
C PHE A 111 -1.57 34.96 12.02
N VAL A 112 -0.26 35.06 11.81
CA VAL A 112 0.49 34.17 10.91
C VAL A 112 0.79 32.83 11.56
N SER A 113 1.16 32.85 12.85
CA SER A 113 1.50 31.66 13.62
C SER A 113 0.38 30.62 13.62
N PRO A 114 -0.88 30.94 13.99
CA PRO A 114 -1.94 29.93 14.04
C PRO A 114 -2.28 29.36 12.66
N ILE A 115 -2.15 30.15 11.57
CA ILE A 115 -2.44 29.63 10.23
C ILE A 115 -1.33 28.66 9.79
N ALA A 116 -0.06 29.07 9.97
CA ALA A 116 1.09 28.26 9.61
C ALA A 116 1.17 26.96 10.42
N GLU A 117 0.88 27.02 11.73
CA GLU A 117 0.79 25.85 12.62
C GLU A 117 -0.20 24.82 12.07
N ARG A 118 -1.42 25.26 11.68
CA ARG A 118 -2.47 24.37 11.16
C ARG A 118 -2.12 23.77 9.81
N LEU A 119 -1.46 24.53 8.94
CA LEU A 119 -0.98 24.02 7.65
C LEU A 119 0.11 22.97 7.84
N LEU A 120 1.06 23.20 8.76
CA LEU A 120 2.10 22.23 9.06
C LEU A 120 1.51 20.97 9.71
N ASP A 121 0.60 21.11 10.66
CA ASP A 121 -0.12 19.98 11.28
C ASP A 121 -0.85 19.15 10.22
N ALA A 122 -1.59 19.80 9.31
CA ALA A 122 -2.30 19.12 8.24
C ALA A 122 -1.33 18.34 7.33
N LEU A 123 -0.17 18.92 7.00
CA LEU A 123 0.86 18.25 6.20
C LEU A 123 1.45 17.04 6.92
N VAL A 124 1.78 17.18 8.21
CA VAL A 124 2.36 16.11 9.03
C VAL A 124 1.36 14.97 9.22
N VAL A 125 0.08 15.28 9.48
CA VAL A 125 -0.99 14.29 9.57
C VAL A 125 -1.20 13.58 8.23
N LEU A 126 -1.19 14.30 7.10
CA LEU A 126 -1.29 13.70 5.77
C LEU A 126 -0.14 12.73 5.49
N LEU A 127 1.09 13.11 5.88
CA LEU A 127 2.26 12.25 5.77
C LEU A 127 2.10 10.98 6.62
N GLY A 128 1.71 11.15 7.89
CA GLY A 128 1.43 10.04 8.80
C GLY A 128 0.36 9.10 8.27
N TYR A 129 -0.72 9.64 7.72
CA TYR A 129 -1.79 8.88 7.08
C TYR A 129 -1.30 8.07 5.87
N ARG A 130 -0.48 8.66 4.99
CA ARG A 130 0.11 7.96 3.83
C ARG A 130 0.98 6.78 4.25
N ILE A 131 1.78 6.95 5.30
CA ILE A 131 2.60 5.88 5.87
C ILE A 131 1.71 4.77 6.46
N LEU A 132 0.66 5.16 7.17
CA LEU A 132 -0.27 4.23 7.80
C LEU A 132 -1.02 3.36 6.77
N ILE A 133 -1.54 3.95 5.69
CA ILE A 133 -2.18 3.18 4.60
C ILE A 133 -1.22 2.14 4.02
N ARG A 134 0.02 2.57 3.72
CA ARG A 134 1.02 1.67 3.14
C ARG A 134 1.31 0.48 4.05
N GLU A 135 1.35 0.70 5.36
CA GLU A 135 1.58 -0.37 6.34
C GLU A 135 0.34 -1.24 6.54
N LEU A 136 -0.87 -0.65 6.50
CA LEU A 136 -2.14 -1.38 6.53
C LEU A 136 -2.26 -2.36 5.35
N ASP A 137 -1.90 -1.95 4.15
CA ASP A 137 -1.93 -2.81 2.97
C ASP A 137 -0.95 -3.97 3.10
N ARG A 138 0.25 -3.70 3.64
CA ARG A 138 1.22 -4.75 3.96
C ARG A 138 0.69 -5.72 5.01
N TYR A 139 0.04 -5.22 6.06
CA TYR A 139 -0.54 -6.04 7.11
C TYR A 139 -1.67 -6.93 6.58
N ARG A 140 -2.54 -6.39 5.70
CA ARG A 140 -3.58 -7.18 5.03
C ARG A 140 -2.99 -8.34 4.22
N ALA A 141 -1.91 -8.09 3.47
CA ALA A 141 -1.22 -9.13 2.71
C ALA A 141 -0.66 -10.24 3.64
N VAL A 142 -0.11 -9.86 4.80
CA VAL A 142 0.36 -10.83 5.81
C VAL A 142 -0.81 -11.64 6.40
N LEU A 143 -1.94 -11.00 6.69
CA LEU A 143 -3.13 -11.70 7.18
C LEU A 143 -3.70 -12.68 6.17
N ASP A 144 -3.76 -12.31 4.88
CA ASP A 144 -4.21 -13.19 3.80
C ASP A 144 -3.25 -14.37 3.60
N TYR A 145 -1.94 -14.14 3.72
CA TYR A 145 -0.97 -15.23 3.75
C TYR A 145 -1.23 -16.19 4.92
N LEU A 146 -1.37 -15.66 6.14
CA LEU A 146 -1.61 -16.49 7.32
C LEU A 146 -2.94 -17.26 7.22
N SER A 147 -4.00 -16.66 6.70
CA SER A 147 -5.29 -17.35 6.55
C SER A 147 -5.22 -18.54 5.60
N ARG A 148 -4.42 -18.45 4.53
CA ARG A 148 -4.23 -19.52 3.53
C ARG A 148 -3.38 -20.68 4.04
N PHE A 149 -2.38 -20.41 4.89
CA PHE A 149 -1.39 -21.41 5.32
C PHE A 149 -1.57 -21.92 6.76
N ASN A 150 -2.47 -21.32 7.54
CA ASN A 150 -2.72 -21.71 8.94
C ASN A 150 -3.75 -22.86 9.09
N THR A 151 -4.16 -23.51 8.00
CA THR A 151 -5.08 -24.67 7.98
C THR A 151 -4.34 -26.00 8.26
N ARG A 152 -3.71 -26.11 9.43
CA ARG A 152 -3.17 -27.37 9.95
C ARG A 152 -4.00 -27.89 11.10
#